data_AF-A0A8J8BWR2-F1
#
_entry.id   AF-A0A8J8BWR2-F1
#
_cell.length_a   1.000
_cell.length_b   1.000
_cell.length_c   1.000
_cell.angle_alpha   90.00
_cell.angle_beta   90.00
_cell.angle_gamma   90.00
#
_symmetry.space_group_name_H-M   'P 1'
#
loop_
_entity.id
_entity.type
_entity.pdbx_description
1 polymer ?
#
loop_
_entity_poly.entity_id
_entity_poly.type
_entity_poly.pdbx_seq_one_letter_code
_entity_poly.pdbx_strand_id
1 'polypeptide(L)' 'MKSLEPISRASIPLQLAASTIVVGFIGMKIGEYVGGSFGGALGFLVGLVVGFFGYIAVIIKREQ' A
#
# COMPACT_ATOMS: atom_id res chain seq x y z
N MET A 1 -18.09 17.42 8.77
CA MET A 1 -17.12 16.74 7.89
C MET A 1 -15.90 16.46 8.74
N LYS A 2 -15.63 15.21 9.14
CA LYS A 2 -14.47 14.88 9.99
C LYS A 2 -13.20 15.24 9.23
N SER A 3 -12.42 16.16 9.77
CA SER A 3 -11.21 16.64 9.12
C SER A 3 -10.23 15.48 8.96
N LEU A 4 -9.85 15.18 7.71
CA LEU A 4 -8.77 14.24 7.38
C LEU A 4 -7.39 14.87 7.62
N GLU A 5 -7.30 15.80 8.57
CA GLU A 5 -6.11 16.56 8.92
C GLU A 5 -4.88 15.74 9.35
N PRO A 6 -4.99 14.54 9.98
CA PRO A 6 -3.77 13.85 10.40
C PRO A 6 -2.98 13.26 9.23
N ILE A 7 -3.64 12.82 8.15
CA ILE A 7 -2.96 12.19 7.01
C ILE A 7 -2.26 13.25 6.15
N SER A 8 -2.85 14.44 6.03
CA SER A 8 -2.31 15.54 5.21
C SER A 8 -0.99 16.13 5.74
N ARG A 9 -0.58 15.83 6.99
CA ARG A 9 0.70 16.29 7.56
C ARG A 9 1.85 15.30 7.36
N ALA A 10 1.57 14.06 6.99
CA ALA A 10 2.62 13.10 6.70
C ALA A 10 3.33 13.51 5.40
N SER A 11 4.66 13.51 5.39
CA SER A 11 5.42 13.78 4.16
C SER A 11 5.07 12.74 3.09
N ILE A 12 5.12 13.15 1.81
CA ILE A 12 4.86 12.25 0.66
C ILE A 12 5.65 10.92 0.77
N PRO A 13 6.94 10.92 1.16
CA PRO A 13 7.68 9.66 1.36
C PRO A 13 7.09 8.77 2.46
N LEU A 14 6.59 9.35 3.56
CA LEU A 14 5.99 8.59 4.65
C LEU A 14 4.65 7.96 4.24
N GLN A 15 3.83 8.72 3.50
CA GLN A 15 2.57 8.20 2.98
C GLN A 15 2.80 7.08 1.95
N LEU A 16 3.80 7.23 1.09
CA LEU A 16 4.20 6.20 0.12
C LEU A 16 4.71 4.93 0.82
N ALA A 17 5.54 5.08 1.85
CA ALA A 17 6.01 3.95 2.65
C ALA A 17 4.83 3.24 3.34
N ALA A 18 3.92 4.01 3.94
CA ALA A 18 2.73 3.47 4.59
C ALA A 18 1.81 2.72 3.61
N SER A 19 1.52 3.29 2.44
CA SER A 19 0.68 2.62 1.43
C SER A 19 1.30 1.31 0.95
N THR A 20 2.61 1.35 0.67
CA THR A 20 3.39 0.20 0.20
C THR A 20 3.33 -0.92 1.22
N ILE A 21 3.64 -0.63 2.49
CA ILE A 21 3.69 -1.63 3.56
C ILE A 21 2.30 -2.19 3.87
N VAL A 22 1.27 -1.34 3.96
CA VAL A 22 -0.10 -1.77 4.27
C VAL A 22 -0.63 -2.72 3.21
N VAL A 23 -0.48 -2.37 1.92
CA VAL A 23 -0.93 -3.25 0.83
C VAL A 23 -0.06 -4.51 0.76
N GLY A 24 1.24 -4.42 1.06
CA GLY A 24 2.11 -5.58 1.27
C GLY A 24 1.55 -6.57 2.27
N PHE A 25 1.19 -6.13 3.48
CA PHE A 25 0.62 -7.00 4.50
C PHE A 25 -0.74 -7.60 4.13
N ILE A 26 -1.59 -6.83 3.45
CA ILE A 26 -2.87 -7.34 2.93
C ILE A 26 -2.61 -8.45 1.91
N GLY A 27 -1.71 -8.20 0.95
CA GLY A 27 -1.31 -9.17 -0.06
C GLY A 27 -0.72 -10.43 0.57
N MET A 28 0.11 -10.30 1.61
CA MET A 28 0.64 -11.42 2.36
C MET A 28 -0.47 -12.28 2.96
N LYS A 29 -1.45 -11.68 3.63
CA LYS A 29 -2.56 -12.42 4.25
C LYS A 29 -3.43 -13.14 3.23
N ILE A 30 -3.73 -12.49 2.10
CA ILE A 30 -4.47 -13.12 0.98
C ILE A 30 -3.65 -14.28 0.40
N GLY A 31 -2.36 -14.07 0.19
CA GLY A 31 -1.45 -15.08 -0.32
C GLY A 31 -1.33 -16.29 0.61
N GLU A 32 -1.21 -16.06 1.92
CA GLU A 32 -1.18 -17.10 2.95
C GLU A 32 -2.46 -17.94 2.93
N TYR A 33 -3.61 -17.29 2.77
CA TYR A 33 -4.91 -17.94 2.70
C TYR A 33 -5.03 -18.87 1.47
N VAL A 34 -4.47 -18.48 0.32
CA VAL A 34 -4.61 -19.23 -0.94
C VAL A 34 -3.51 -20.28 -1.13
N GLY A 35 -2.27 -19.98 -0.74
CA GLY A 35 -1.09 -20.78 -1.08
C GLY A 35 -0.15 -21.07 0.10
N GLY A 36 -0.62 -20.90 1.33
CA GLY A 36 0.19 -21.08 2.53
C GLY A 36 1.41 -20.15 2.54
N SER A 37 2.50 -20.57 3.17
CA SER A 37 3.68 -19.71 3.35
C SER A 37 4.27 -19.19 2.05
N PHE A 38 4.27 -19.99 0.98
CA PHE A 38 4.78 -19.56 -0.33
C PHE A 38 3.85 -18.54 -0.99
N GLY A 39 2.54 -18.80 -0.94
CA GLY A 39 1.54 -17.83 -1.39
C GLY A 39 1.64 -16.50 -0.63
N GLY A 40 1.91 -16.56 0.68
CA GLY A 40 2.13 -15.38 1.52
C GLY A 40 3.31 -14.53 1.08
N ALA A 41 4.45 -15.16 0.80
CA ALA A 41 5.64 -14.46 0.32
C ALA A 41 5.40 -13.77 -1.04
N LEU A 42 4.75 -14.46 -1.98
CA LEU A 42 4.38 -13.88 -3.27
C LEU A 42 3.36 -12.75 -3.12
N GLY A 43 2.34 -12.97 -2.29
CA GLY A 43 1.31 -11.98 -2.00
C GLY A 43 1.87 -10.72 -1.36
N PHE A 44 2.87 -10.85 -0.48
CA PHE A 44 3.58 -9.72 0.09
C PHE A 44 4.31 -8.92 -0.99
N LEU A 45 5.11 -9.59 -1.83
CA LEU A 45 5.85 -8.93 -2.93
C LEU A 45 4.92 -8.19 -3.90
N VAL A 46 3.84 -8.85 -4.33
CA VAL A 46 2.83 -8.22 -5.20
C VAL A 46 2.17 -7.03 -4.49
N GLY A 47 1.83 -7.19 -3.21
CA GLY A 47 1.21 -6.13 -2.41
C GLY A 47 2.10 -4.90 -2.27
N LEU A 48 3.42 -5.06 -2.08
CA LEU A 48 4.36 -3.95 -2.06
C LEU A 48 4.36 -3.19 -3.40
N VAL A 49 4.44 -3.92 -4.52
CA VAL A 49 4.44 -3.32 -5.87
C VAL A 49 3.13 -2.54 -6.11
N VAL A 50 1.99 -3.16 -5.81
CA VAL A 50 0.67 -2.53 -5.98
C VAL A 50 0.51 -1.31 -5.06
N GLY A 51 0.94 -1.39 -3.80
CA GLY A 51 0.84 -0.29 -2.85
C GLY A 51 1.73 0.91 -3.20
N PHE A 52 2.89 0.66 -3.79
CA PHE A 52 3.78 1.69 -4.31
C PHE A 52 3.15 2.39 -5.53
N PHE A 53 2.88 1.64 -6.60
CA PHE A 53 2.39 2.21 -7.85
C PHE A 53 0.98 2.78 -7.72
N GLY A 54 0.13 2.17 -6.90
CA GLY A 54 -1.21 2.68 -6.60
C GLY A 54 -1.16 4.07 -5.95
N TYR A 55 -0.22 4.31 -5.04
CA TYR A 55 -0.06 5.62 -4.43
C TYR A 55 0.54 6.65 -5.40
N ILE A 56 1.53 6.26 -6.21
CA ILE A 56 2.08 7.12 -7.28
C ILE A 56 0.98 7.57 -8.24
N ALA A 57 0.11 6.66 -8.67
CA ALA A 57 -1.03 6.99 -9.55
C ALA A 57 -1.97 8.01 -8.91
N VAL A 58 -2.21 7.91 -7.59
CA VAL A 58 -3.03 8.88 -6.84
C VAL A 58 -2.35 10.25 -6.77
N ILE A 59 -1.03 10.31 -6.56
CA ILE A 59 -0.31 11.60 -6.57
C ILE A 59 -0.37 12.25 -7.94
N ILE A 60 -0.01 11.52 -9.00
CA ILE A 60 0.01 12.07 -10.36
C ILE A 60 -1.37 12.64 -10.72
N LYS A 61 -2.45 11.92 -10.37
CA LYS A 61 -3.82 12.40 -10.60
C LYS A 61 -4.19 13.66 -9.78
N ARG A 62 -3.54 13.90 -8.63
CA ARG A 62 -3.78 15.10 -7.81
C ARG A 62 -3.02 16.33 -8.32
N GLU A 63 -1.93 16.12 -9.05
CA GLU A 63 -1.10 17.20 -9.60
C GLU A 63 -1.52 17.66 -11.01
N GLN A 64 -2.44 16.93 -11.66
CA GLN A 64 -3.09 17.30 -12.93
C GLN A 64 -4.40 18.05 -12.68
#